data_AF-A0A7Y2A4Z5-F1
#
_entry.id   AF-A0A7Y2A4Z5-F1
#
_cell.length_a   1.000
_cell.length_b   1.000
_cell.length_c   1.000
_cell.angle_alpha   90.00
_cell.angle_beta   90.00
_cell.angle_gamma   90.00
#
_symmetry.space_group_name_H-M   'P 1'
#
loop_
_entity.id
_entity.type
_entity.pdbx_description
1 polymer ?
#
loop_
_entity_poly.entity_id
_entity_poly.type
_entity_poly.pdbx_seq_one_letter_code
_entity_poly.pdbx_strand_id
1 'polypeptide(L)'
;MEVTTESLQALARGWGAVAVGVTSAAPLPAAKVHLESSVRSGRASRLRFTHAEPDVATDVRRTFPWAASVVSVAWSYAGDAPAPAPTGPVVARFATADRYDGVGRVTDALVAELRDAGHRAEALIDDNRLVDRAVAIRSGVAWWGRSTMALTPGAGPWTLLGAVVTDAPLDDTPPMVRDCGTCVACLPACPTGALDDQRLDARRCLAAWLQLPGSLPHWIRPHLGRRIYGCDDCLTACPPGVRALDGEPEADPLDFGELLALDDDALVDRFGHWYIPRRDGRYIRRNLLVAAGNSGDPTVAPVLEAALTHPSGLARSHAAWALARLLGADAGALLGARWELETVAEVRDELALALLMVRWPDAHAVVHAADEWVGTDERLLGLALMGSHAIAGGTADSDLDLLVLTSDPGQVEPPASLGEAHRGLPVRFGTALGHQLRGAIPVDLVIGPLDWPVDEGGRAALDAGIVPIHDPEGRLARLRSGR
;
A
#
# COMPACT_ATOMS: atom_id res chain seq x y z
N MET A 1 -17.32 -39.60 19.17
CA MET A 1 -17.22 -38.92 20.48
C MET A 1 -17.88 -37.56 20.29
N GLU A 2 -18.66 -37.06 21.25
CA GLU A 2 -19.33 -35.76 21.09
C GLU A 2 -18.28 -34.63 21.19
N VAL A 3 -18.20 -33.77 20.18
CA VAL A 3 -17.24 -32.66 20.13
C VAL A 3 -17.85 -31.46 20.83
N THR A 4 -17.13 -30.91 21.81
CA THR A 4 -17.53 -29.71 22.54
C THR A 4 -16.59 -28.54 22.26
N THR A 5 -17.04 -27.32 22.55
CA THR A 5 -16.21 -26.10 22.46
C THR A 5 -14.91 -26.24 23.26
N GLU A 6 -14.96 -26.78 24.48
CA GLU A 6 -13.79 -26.97 25.34
C GLU A 6 -12.80 -27.98 24.74
N SER A 7 -13.31 -29.07 24.15
CA SER A 7 -12.46 -30.09 23.52
C SER A 7 -11.67 -29.53 22.34
N LEU A 8 -12.31 -28.73 21.48
CA LEU A 8 -11.67 -28.08 20.33
C LEU A 8 -10.68 -27.00 20.77
N GLN A 9 -11.02 -26.23 21.80
CA GLN A 9 -10.08 -25.27 22.38
C GLN A 9 -8.83 -25.95 22.96
N ALA A 10 -9.02 -27.08 23.67
CA ALA A 10 -7.91 -27.85 24.21
C ALA A 10 -7.02 -28.42 23.09
N LEU A 11 -7.63 -28.98 22.04
CA LEU A 11 -6.93 -29.47 20.86
C LEU A 11 -6.09 -28.37 20.21
N ALA A 12 -6.70 -27.24 19.85
CA ALA A 12 -6.01 -26.16 19.16
C ALA A 12 -4.89 -25.53 20.00
N ARG A 13 -5.08 -25.39 21.33
CA ARG A 13 -4.00 -24.96 22.24
C ARG A 13 -2.87 -25.98 22.30
N GLY A 14 -3.18 -27.28 22.28
CA GLY A 14 -2.19 -28.35 22.21
C GLY A 14 -1.32 -28.30 20.96
N TRP A 15 -1.87 -27.76 19.85
CA TRP A 15 -1.13 -27.49 18.62
C TRP A 15 -0.36 -26.15 18.60
N GLY A 16 -0.52 -25.31 19.63
CA GLY A 16 0.20 -24.03 19.77
C GLY A 16 -0.61 -22.75 19.52
N ALA A 17 -1.93 -22.85 19.31
CA ALA A 17 -2.77 -21.66 19.21
C ALA A 17 -2.74 -20.85 20.52
N VAL A 18 -2.53 -19.53 20.42
CA VAL A 18 -2.47 -18.63 21.59
C VAL A 18 -3.85 -18.22 22.08
N ALA A 19 -4.86 -18.25 21.21
CA ALA A 19 -6.26 -18.07 21.58
C ALA A 19 -7.18 -18.81 20.61
N VAL A 20 -8.29 -19.30 21.12
CA VAL A 20 -9.29 -20.08 20.38
C VAL A 20 -10.67 -19.74 20.91
N GLY A 21 -11.62 -19.47 20.03
CA GLY A 21 -12.99 -19.14 20.37
C GLY A 21 -13.97 -19.72 19.36
N VAL A 22 -15.24 -19.78 19.74
CA VAL A 22 -16.33 -20.27 18.91
C VAL A 22 -17.42 -19.21 18.84
N THR A 23 -18.02 -19.05 17.67
CA THR A 23 -19.22 -18.23 17.51
C THR A 23 -20.15 -18.87 16.50
N SER A 24 -21.45 -18.58 16.60
CA SER A 24 -22.41 -19.00 15.58
C SER A 24 -22.03 -18.52 14.17
N ALA A 25 -22.50 -19.22 13.15
CA ALA A 25 -22.35 -18.86 11.74
C ALA A 25 -23.31 -17.72 11.30
N ALA A 26 -23.92 -17.00 12.25
CA ALA A 26 -24.80 -15.88 11.96
C ALA A 26 -24.05 -14.74 11.24
N PRO A 27 -24.76 -13.87 10.49
CA PRO A 27 -24.14 -12.75 9.77
C PRO A 27 -23.40 -11.77 10.70
N LEU A 28 -22.45 -11.02 10.13
CA LEU A 28 -21.62 -10.01 10.79
C LEU A 28 -22.08 -8.58 10.37
N PRO A 29 -23.22 -8.07 10.85
CA PRO A 29 -23.82 -6.84 10.34
C PRO A 29 -22.93 -5.60 10.52
N ALA A 30 -22.22 -5.50 11.64
CA ALA A 30 -21.30 -4.38 11.89
C ALA A 30 -20.13 -4.37 10.89
N ALA A 31 -19.57 -5.54 10.58
CA ALA A 31 -18.51 -5.67 9.59
C ALA A 31 -19.01 -5.33 8.18
N LYS A 32 -20.25 -5.73 7.84
CA LYS A 32 -20.89 -5.39 6.56
C LYS A 32 -21.01 -3.88 6.37
N VAL A 33 -21.57 -3.18 7.36
CA VAL A 33 -21.70 -1.72 7.34
C VAL A 33 -20.32 -1.04 7.18
N HIS A 34 -19.29 -1.56 7.85
CA HIS A 34 -17.94 -1.02 7.73
C HIS A 34 -17.35 -1.21 6.33
N LEU A 35 -17.47 -2.41 5.75
CA LEU A 35 -16.98 -2.70 4.39
C LEU A 35 -17.70 -1.83 3.35
N GLU A 36 -19.04 -1.78 3.39
CA GLU A 36 -19.85 -0.97 2.47
C GLU A 36 -19.53 0.53 2.60
N SER A 37 -19.31 1.01 3.83
CA SER A 37 -18.87 2.38 4.08
C SER A 37 -17.50 2.66 3.47
N SER A 38 -16.56 1.72 3.60
CA SER A 38 -15.21 1.84 3.05
C SER A 38 -15.22 1.84 1.52
N VAL A 39 -16.06 1.02 0.89
CA VAL A 39 -16.26 1.01 -0.57
C VAL A 39 -16.88 2.33 -1.04
N ARG A 40 -18.00 2.73 -0.42
CA ARG A 40 -18.75 3.94 -0.83
C ARG A 40 -17.96 5.23 -0.64
N SER A 41 -17.06 5.29 0.33
CA SER A 41 -16.21 6.45 0.60
C SER A 41 -14.85 6.40 -0.12
N GLY A 42 -14.63 5.42 -1.01
CA GLY A 42 -13.36 5.25 -1.71
C GLY A 42 -12.19 4.79 -0.83
N ARG A 43 -12.37 4.68 0.48
CA ARG A 43 -11.33 4.27 1.45
C ARG A 43 -10.84 2.84 1.24
N ALA A 44 -11.61 1.97 0.59
CA ALA A 44 -11.15 0.64 0.16
C ALA A 44 -10.09 0.72 -0.96
N SER A 45 -9.94 1.87 -1.62
CA SER A 45 -9.05 2.07 -2.76
C SER A 45 -9.29 0.99 -3.84
N ARG A 46 -8.21 0.44 -4.40
CA ARG A 46 -8.23 -0.62 -5.40
C ARG A 46 -8.19 -2.03 -4.78
N LEU A 47 -8.27 -2.14 -3.45
CA LEU A 47 -8.32 -3.42 -2.76
C LEU A 47 -9.69 -4.07 -3.04
N ARG A 48 -9.66 -5.25 -3.69
CA ARG A 48 -10.88 -6.02 -3.95
C ARG A 48 -11.20 -6.90 -2.75
N PHE A 49 -10.41 -7.93 -2.45
CA PHE A 49 -10.52 -8.81 -1.27
C PHE A 49 -11.97 -8.99 -0.73
N THR A 50 -12.19 -8.85 0.57
CA THR A 50 -13.52 -8.87 1.21
C THR A 50 -14.43 -7.69 0.81
N HIS A 51 -13.88 -6.63 0.21
CA HIS A 51 -14.66 -5.49 -0.31
C HIS A 51 -15.36 -5.81 -1.64
N ALA A 52 -14.94 -6.87 -2.36
CA ALA A 52 -15.52 -7.24 -3.65
C ALA A 52 -16.94 -7.82 -3.51
N GLU A 53 -17.14 -8.65 -2.50
CA GLU A 53 -18.43 -9.27 -2.19
C GLU A 53 -18.72 -9.19 -0.67
N PRO A 54 -19.05 -7.99 -0.12
CA PRO A 54 -19.26 -7.81 1.32
C PRO A 54 -20.35 -8.72 1.89
N ASP A 55 -21.38 -9.05 1.11
CA ASP A 55 -22.42 -10.01 1.49
C ASP A 55 -21.84 -11.40 1.75
N VAL A 56 -20.95 -11.88 0.89
CA VAL A 56 -20.32 -13.20 1.03
C VAL A 56 -19.34 -13.19 2.20
N ALA A 57 -18.50 -12.16 2.29
CA ALA A 57 -17.50 -12.03 3.37
C ALA A 57 -18.10 -11.95 4.77
N THR A 58 -19.34 -11.46 4.89
CA THR A 58 -19.99 -11.19 6.19
C THR A 58 -21.14 -12.14 6.55
N ASP A 59 -21.55 -13.01 5.64
CA ASP A 59 -22.44 -14.14 5.92
C ASP A 59 -21.86 -15.42 5.31
N VAL A 60 -21.07 -16.13 6.12
CA VAL A 60 -20.37 -17.37 5.72
C VAL A 60 -21.33 -18.45 5.21
N ARG A 61 -22.62 -18.39 5.59
CA ARG A 61 -23.65 -19.33 5.13
C ARG A 61 -24.03 -19.13 3.66
N ARG A 62 -23.66 -18.01 3.05
CA ARG A 62 -23.81 -17.83 1.59
C ARG A 62 -22.89 -18.79 0.81
N THR A 63 -21.71 -19.07 1.36
CA THR A 63 -20.78 -20.07 0.81
C THR A 63 -21.09 -21.46 1.35
N PHE A 64 -21.36 -21.57 2.65
CA PHE A 64 -21.60 -22.83 3.35
C PHE A 64 -22.99 -22.84 4.00
N PRO A 65 -24.07 -23.08 3.24
CA PRO A 65 -25.46 -23.01 3.75
C PRO A 65 -25.75 -23.90 4.96
N TRP A 66 -24.89 -24.88 5.19
CA TRP A 66 -24.95 -25.81 6.30
C TRP A 66 -24.30 -25.33 7.59
N ALA A 67 -23.54 -24.23 7.56
CA ALA A 67 -22.76 -23.79 8.71
C ALA A 67 -23.64 -23.43 9.90
N ALA A 68 -23.30 -23.98 11.06
CA ALA A 68 -23.91 -23.69 12.35
C ALA A 68 -22.97 -22.82 13.22
N SER A 69 -21.67 -23.14 13.23
CA SER A 69 -20.67 -22.48 14.06
C SER A 69 -19.36 -22.23 13.30
N VAL A 70 -18.55 -21.33 13.82
CA VAL A 70 -17.21 -20.99 13.32
C VAL A 70 -16.23 -20.99 14.50
N VAL A 71 -15.20 -21.83 14.41
CA VAL A 71 -14.09 -21.88 15.37
C VAL A 71 -13.00 -20.93 14.90
N SER A 72 -12.71 -19.87 15.65
CA SER A 72 -11.64 -18.91 15.37
C SER A 72 -10.38 -19.28 16.13
N VAL A 73 -9.23 -19.18 15.46
CA VAL A 73 -7.91 -19.49 15.99
C VAL A 73 -7.00 -18.28 15.80
N ALA A 74 -6.23 -17.94 16.82
CA ALA A 74 -5.12 -17.01 16.72
C ALA A 74 -3.78 -17.73 16.94
N TRP A 75 -2.85 -17.52 16.02
CA TRP A 75 -1.49 -18.02 16.08
C TRP A 75 -0.52 -16.86 16.23
N SER A 76 0.34 -16.87 17.25
CA SER A 76 1.28 -15.77 17.45
C SER A 76 2.55 -15.95 16.62
N TYR A 77 3.03 -14.84 16.08
CA TYR A 77 4.37 -14.71 15.49
C TYR A 77 5.20 -13.64 16.21
N ALA A 78 4.85 -13.32 17.47
CA ALA A 78 5.47 -12.21 18.20
C ALA A 78 6.97 -12.44 18.43
N GLY A 79 7.38 -13.66 18.82
CA GLY A 79 8.78 -14.03 19.04
C GLY A 79 9.58 -14.32 17.76
N ASP A 80 9.01 -14.05 16.59
CA ASP A 80 9.38 -14.66 15.32
C ASP A 80 9.70 -13.60 14.26
N ALA A 81 10.65 -12.71 14.54
CA ALA A 81 11.02 -11.66 13.59
C ALA A 81 12.52 -11.40 13.48
N PRO A 82 13.03 -11.16 12.26
CA PRO A 82 14.36 -10.62 12.01
C PRO A 82 14.51 -9.17 12.44
N ALA A 83 15.75 -8.77 12.70
CA ALA A 83 16.14 -7.37 12.75
C ALA A 83 16.38 -7.00 11.29
N PRO A 84 15.81 -5.90 10.80
CA PRO A 84 16.23 -5.42 9.50
C PRO A 84 17.72 -5.09 9.55
N ALA A 85 18.44 -5.40 8.47
CA ALA A 85 19.79 -4.88 8.28
C ALA A 85 19.78 -3.34 8.43
N PRO A 86 20.85 -2.71 8.94
CA PRO A 86 20.87 -1.26 9.15
C PRO A 86 20.45 -0.46 7.92
N THR A 87 20.90 -0.86 6.73
CA THR A 87 20.62 -0.19 5.45
C THR A 87 19.82 -1.04 4.45
N GLY A 88 19.55 -2.31 4.73
CA GLY A 88 18.89 -3.22 3.78
C GLY A 88 17.37 -3.07 3.66
N PRO A 89 16.69 -3.89 2.84
CA PRO A 89 15.24 -3.92 2.75
C PRO A 89 14.56 -4.28 4.08
N VAL A 90 13.38 -3.72 4.32
CA VAL A 90 12.52 -4.00 5.48
C VAL A 90 11.26 -4.72 5.01
N VAL A 91 10.91 -5.80 5.69
CA VAL A 91 9.68 -6.57 5.47
C VAL A 91 8.90 -6.58 6.78
N ALA A 92 7.58 -6.40 6.70
CA ALA A 92 6.71 -6.54 7.86
C ALA A 92 6.84 -7.92 8.49
N ARG A 93 6.80 -7.97 9.82
CA ARG A 93 7.13 -9.13 10.65
C ARG A 93 6.46 -10.42 10.18
N PHE A 94 5.16 -10.36 9.86
CA PHE A 94 4.38 -11.53 9.42
C PHE A 94 4.87 -12.16 8.11
N ALA A 95 5.56 -11.40 7.27
CA ALA A 95 5.96 -11.78 5.93
C ALA A 95 7.44 -12.18 5.81
N THR A 96 8.17 -12.17 6.92
CA THR A 96 9.61 -12.48 6.97
C THR A 96 9.91 -13.96 6.73
N ALA A 97 8.92 -14.83 6.97
CA ALA A 97 8.90 -16.25 6.61
C ALA A 97 7.46 -16.65 6.28
N ASP A 98 7.24 -17.88 5.82
CA ASP A 98 5.88 -18.42 5.75
C ASP A 98 5.38 -18.75 7.16
N ARG A 99 4.64 -17.79 7.74
CA ARG A 99 4.09 -17.90 9.09
C ARG A 99 2.69 -18.54 9.10
N TYR A 100 2.05 -18.73 7.93
CA TYR A 100 0.69 -19.27 7.83
C TYR A 100 0.64 -20.78 8.07
N ASP A 101 1.78 -21.46 7.89
CA ASP A 101 1.96 -22.89 8.13
C ASP A 101 1.48 -23.34 9.53
N GLY A 102 1.71 -22.50 10.56
CA GLY A 102 1.24 -22.75 11.92
C GLY A 102 -0.29 -22.75 12.04
N VAL A 103 -0.95 -21.74 11.45
CA VAL A 103 -2.40 -21.64 11.41
C VAL A 103 -3.00 -22.83 10.66
N GLY A 104 -2.42 -23.18 9.50
CA GLY A 104 -2.83 -24.31 8.66
C GLY A 104 -2.89 -25.63 9.43
N ARG A 105 -1.81 -25.98 10.14
CA ARG A 105 -1.76 -27.21 10.95
C ARG A 105 -2.85 -27.26 12.03
N VAL A 106 -3.08 -26.15 12.72
CA VAL A 106 -4.14 -26.11 13.76
C VAL A 106 -5.53 -26.26 13.14
N THR A 107 -5.81 -25.56 12.04
CA THR A 107 -7.11 -25.65 11.38
C THR A 107 -7.34 -27.03 10.77
N ASP A 108 -6.31 -27.67 10.23
CA ASP A 108 -6.40 -29.04 9.69
C ASP A 108 -6.72 -30.05 10.79
N ALA A 109 -6.08 -29.93 11.96
CA ALA A 109 -6.37 -30.79 13.10
C ALA A 109 -7.81 -30.62 13.61
N LEU A 110 -8.30 -29.39 13.69
CA LEU A 110 -9.69 -29.09 14.05
C LEU A 110 -10.69 -29.65 13.03
N VAL A 111 -10.40 -29.50 11.73
CA VAL A 111 -11.21 -30.05 10.64
C VAL A 111 -11.26 -31.58 10.74
N ALA A 112 -10.14 -32.24 11.00
CA ALA A 112 -10.07 -33.69 11.16
C ALA A 112 -10.93 -34.16 12.35
N GLU A 113 -10.76 -33.55 13.53
CA GLU A 113 -11.54 -33.89 14.73
C GLU A 113 -13.05 -33.75 14.50
N LEU A 114 -13.48 -32.65 13.85
CA LEU A 114 -14.88 -32.42 13.52
C LEU A 114 -15.43 -33.46 12.52
N ARG A 115 -14.64 -33.79 11.48
CA ARG A 115 -15.03 -34.78 10.47
C ARG A 115 -15.12 -36.19 11.05
N ASP A 116 -14.19 -36.57 11.92
CA ASP A 116 -14.20 -37.85 12.63
C ASP A 116 -15.40 -37.99 13.56
N ALA A 117 -15.90 -36.88 14.09
CA ALA A 117 -17.16 -36.81 14.84
C ALA A 117 -18.42 -36.79 13.96
N GLY A 118 -18.28 -36.78 12.63
CA GLY A 118 -19.39 -36.85 11.67
C GLY A 118 -19.93 -35.48 11.22
N HIS A 119 -19.22 -34.39 11.50
CA HIS A 119 -19.60 -33.04 11.09
C HIS A 119 -18.94 -32.61 9.78
N ARG A 120 -19.58 -31.70 9.06
CA ARG A 120 -18.92 -30.98 7.96
C ARG A 120 -18.03 -29.90 8.54
N ALA A 121 -16.81 -29.78 8.03
CA ALA A 121 -15.86 -28.77 8.45
C ALA A 121 -15.00 -28.29 7.27
N GLU A 122 -14.78 -26.98 7.19
CA GLU A 122 -13.94 -26.32 6.18
C GLU A 122 -13.07 -25.23 6.83
N ALA A 123 -11.77 -25.24 6.55
CA ALA A 123 -10.85 -24.21 7.02
C ALA A 123 -10.84 -22.99 6.09
N LEU A 124 -10.78 -21.80 6.67
CA LEU A 124 -10.64 -20.51 6.00
C LEU A 124 -9.50 -19.74 6.66
N ILE A 125 -8.51 -19.31 5.87
CA ILE A 125 -7.32 -18.58 6.34
C ILE A 125 -7.05 -17.47 5.33
N ASP A 126 -7.14 -16.19 5.76
CA ASP A 126 -7.02 -15.02 4.89
C ASP A 126 -7.91 -15.13 3.62
N ASP A 127 -9.12 -15.67 3.81
CA ASP A 127 -10.04 -16.00 2.73
C ASP A 127 -11.13 -14.93 2.58
N ASN A 128 -11.37 -14.49 1.34
CA ASN A 128 -12.36 -13.43 1.05
C ASN A 128 -13.81 -13.79 1.41
N ARG A 129 -14.10 -15.06 1.70
CA ARG A 129 -15.41 -15.57 2.11
C ARG A 129 -15.71 -15.31 3.60
N LEU A 130 -14.76 -14.76 4.36
CA LEU A 130 -14.92 -14.45 5.77
C LEU A 130 -14.15 -13.18 6.18
N VAL A 131 -14.69 -12.39 7.12
CA VAL A 131 -13.94 -11.33 7.78
C VAL A 131 -13.31 -11.87 9.07
N ASP A 132 -12.11 -12.44 8.96
CA ASP A 132 -11.40 -13.13 10.05
C ASP A 132 -11.36 -12.33 11.35
N ARG A 133 -11.01 -11.04 11.28
CA ARG A 133 -10.94 -10.17 12.45
C ARG A 133 -12.29 -10.02 13.14
N ALA A 134 -13.38 -9.90 12.39
CA ALA A 134 -14.71 -9.75 12.96
C ALA A 134 -15.18 -11.04 13.66
N VAL A 135 -14.83 -12.20 13.11
CA VAL A 135 -15.07 -13.50 13.77
C VAL A 135 -14.22 -13.65 15.03
N ALA A 136 -12.94 -13.28 14.99
CA ALA A 136 -12.07 -13.30 16.16
C ALA A 136 -12.59 -12.40 17.29
N ILE A 137 -13.15 -11.22 16.96
CA ILE A 137 -13.77 -10.34 17.97
C ILE A 137 -15.04 -10.98 18.53
N ARG A 138 -15.94 -11.47 17.66
CA ARG A 138 -17.23 -12.04 18.08
C ARG A 138 -17.07 -13.30 18.94
N SER A 139 -16.03 -14.10 18.67
CA SER A 139 -15.70 -15.31 19.43
C SER A 139 -14.87 -15.06 20.68
N GLY A 140 -14.49 -13.80 20.99
CA GLY A 140 -13.71 -13.47 22.17
C GLY A 140 -12.21 -13.82 22.08
N VAL A 141 -11.72 -14.18 20.90
CA VAL A 141 -10.28 -14.40 20.64
C VAL A 141 -9.48 -13.10 20.75
N ALA A 142 -10.07 -11.99 20.32
CA ALA A 142 -9.41 -10.69 20.27
C ALA A 142 -10.37 -9.53 20.59
N TRP A 143 -9.83 -8.31 20.69
CA TRP A 143 -10.61 -7.06 20.63
C TRP A 143 -10.16 -6.15 19.49
N TRP A 144 -11.02 -5.21 19.11
CA TRP A 144 -10.68 -4.21 18.09
C TRP A 144 -9.68 -3.19 18.64
N GLY A 145 -8.52 -3.12 18.01
CA GLY A 145 -7.57 -2.02 18.17
C GLY A 145 -8.00 -0.79 17.38
N ARG A 146 -7.64 0.40 17.86
CA ARG A 146 -7.83 1.68 17.14
C ARG A 146 -7.16 1.69 15.77
N SER A 147 -6.14 0.86 15.58
CA SER A 147 -5.43 0.62 14.32
C SER A 147 -6.17 -0.29 13.33
N THR A 148 -7.40 -0.73 13.63
CA THR A 148 -8.16 -1.78 12.88
C THR A 148 -7.63 -3.21 13.01
N MET A 149 -6.57 -3.41 13.79
CA MET A 149 -6.01 -4.74 14.06
C MET A 149 -6.82 -5.46 15.14
N ALA A 150 -6.92 -6.78 15.01
CA ALA A 150 -7.38 -7.64 16.10
C ALA A 150 -6.24 -7.77 17.12
N LEU A 151 -6.50 -7.41 18.37
CA LEU A 151 -5.52 -7.51 19.45
C LEU A 151 -5.84 -8.75 20.27
N THR A 152 -4.87 -9.65 20.42
CA THR A 152 -5.02 -10.90 21.18
C THR A 152 -4.34 -10.76 22.54
N PRO A 153 -4.95 -11.19 23.66
CA PRO A 153 -4.30 -11.11 24.97
C PRO A 153 -2.95 -11.83 24.98
N GLY A 154 -1.92 -11.20 25.53
CA GLY A 154 -0.55 -11.74 25.58
C GLY A 154 0.24 -11.59 24.27
N ALA A 155 -0.40 -11.75 23.11
CA ALA A 155 0.26 -11.68 21.80
C ALA A 155 0.15 -10.31 21.09
N GLY A 156 -0.71 -9.41 21.58
CA GLY A 156 -0.92 -8.10 20.97
C GLY A 156 -1.48 -8.22 19.53
N PRO A 157 -1.04 -7.37 18.58
CA PRO A 157 -1.44 -7.47 17.18
C PRO A 157 -0.62 -8.52 16.40
N TRP A 158 0.34 -9.19 17.02
CA TRP A 158 1.28 -10.12 16.37
C TRP A 158 0.68 -11.52 16.24
N THR A 159 -0.51 -11.59 15.65
CA THR A 159 -1.22 -12.85 15.42
C THR A 159 -1.71 -12.97 13.98
N LEU A 160 -1.60 -14.19 13.44
CA LEU A 160 -2.35 -14.62 12.27
C LEU A 160 -3.66 -15.25 12.75
N LEU A 161 -4.71 -15.10 11.94
CA LEU A 161 -6.03 -15.62 12.23
C LEU A 161 -6.37 -16.75 11.24
N GLY A 162 -7.06 -17.76 11.75
CA GLY A 162 -7.70 -18.79 10.96
C GLY A 162 -9.09 -19.09 11.50
N ALA A 163 -9.92 -19.71 10.67
CA ALA A 163 -11.26 -20.12 11.04
C ALA A 163 -11.58 -21.52 10.52
N VAL A 164 -12.40 -22.27 11.25
CA VAL A 164 -13.01 -23.51 10.79
C VAL A 164 -14.53 -23.36 10.86
N VAL A 165 -15.18 -23.40 9.70
CA VAL A 165 -16.64 -23.35 9.55
C VAL A 165 -17.18 -24.77 9.71
N THR A 166 -18.17 -24.99 10.57
CA THR A 166 -18.70 -26.32 10.88
C THR A 166 -20.23 -26.35 11.04
N ASP A 167 -20.87 -27.50 10.79
CA ASP A 167 -22.28 -27.75 11.15
C ASP A 167 -22.46 -28.33 12.56
N ALA A 168 -21.37 -28.52 13.31
CA ALA A 168 -21.43 -28.90 14.72
C ALA A 168 -22.14 -27.80 15.55
N PRO A 169 -23.11 -28.17 16.41
CA PRO A 169 -23.82 -27.22 17.27
C PRO A 169 -22.97 -26.89 18.51
N LEU A 170 -21.96 -26.05 18.33
CA LEU A 170 -21.02 -25.68 19.38
C LEU A 170 -21.51 -24.47 20.18
N ASP A 171 -21.23 -24.44 21.48
CA ASP A 171 -21.52 -23.31 22.35
C ASP A 171 -20.60 -22.12 22.05
N ASP A 172 -21.19 -20.93 21.93
CA ASP A 172 -20.47 -19.68 21.66
C ASP A 172 -19.59 -19.29 22.86
N THR A 173 -18.36 -18.86 22.58
CA THR A 173 -17.56 -18.14 23.58
C THR A 173 -17.94 -16.66 23.61
N PRO A 174 -18.04 -16.07 24.81
CA PRO A 174 -18.46 -14.69 24.95
C PRO A 174 -17.44 -13.72 24.31
N PRO A 175 -17.89 -12.66 23.62
CA PRO A 175 -17.01 -11.60 23.16
C PRO A 175 -16.24 -10.97 24.32
N MET A 176 -15.00 -10.60 24.08
CA MET A 176 -14.17 -10.01 25.12
C MET A 176 -14.49 -8.53 25.31
N VAL A 177 -14.67 -8.10 26.56
CA VAL A 177 -14.95 -6.70 26.92
C VAL A 177 -13.62 -5.96 27.17
N ARG A 178 -12.95 -5.53 26.09
CA ARG A 178 -11.76 -4.68 26.13
C ARG A 178 -11.75 -3.71 24.95
N ASP A 179 -11.14 -2.55 25.16
CA ASP A 179 -10.90 -1.54 24.12
C ASP A 179 -9.55 -0.84 24.33
N CYS A 180 -9.27 0.18 23.51
CA CYS A 180 -8.04 0.96 23.61
C CYS A 180 -8.08 2.05 24.70
N GLY A 181 -9.22 2.27 25.37
CA GLY A 181 -9.44 3.42 26.24
C GLY A 181 -9.08 4.74 25.55
N THR A 182 -8.32 5.58 26.23
CA THR A 182 -7.82 6.86 25.70
C THR A 182 -6.57 6.74 24.83
N CYS A 183 -6.02 5.53 24.62
CA CYS A 183 -4.81 5.36 23.85
C CYS A 183 -5.04 5.69 22.36
N VAL A 184 -4.16 6.53 21.81
CA VAL A 184 -4.14 6.93 20.39
C VAL A 184 -2.80 6.66 19.72
N ALA A 185 -1.86 5.95 20.35
CA ALA A 185 -0.46 5.81 19.92
C ALA A 185 -0.25 5.39 18.45
N CYS A 186 -1.14 4.54 17.91
CA CYS A 186 -1.05 4.08 16.53
C CYS A 186 -1.40 5.16 15.49
N LEU A 187 -2.18 6.18 15.86
CA LEU A 187 -2.62 7.24 14.94
C LEU A 187 -1.45 8.14 14.51
N PRO A 188 -0.70 8.80 15.43
CA PRO A 188 0.45 9.63 15.04
C PRO A 188 1.65 8.80 14.55
N ALA A 189 1.70 7.50 14.86
CA ALA A 189 2.73 6.60 14.36
C ALA A 189 2.52 6.20 12.89
N CYS A 190 1.32 6.37 12.33
CA CYS A 190 1.05 6.03 10.94
C CYS A 190 1.75 7.05 10.02
N PRO A 191 2.72 6.65 9.16
CA PRO A 191 3.54 7.59 8.40
C PRO A 191 2.77 8.50 7.43
N THR A 192 1.58 8.05 7.03
CA THR A 192 0.73 8.69 6.01
C THR A 192 -0.64 9.08 6.55
N GLY A 193 -0.87 8.98 7.87
CA GLY A 193 -2.17 9.30 8.46
C GLY A 193 -3.33 8.43 7.94
N ALA A 194 -3.08 7.17 7.56
CA ALA A 194 -4.08 6.26 7.02
C ALA A 194 -5.15 5.81 8.03
N LEU A 195 -4.93 6.06 9.34
CA LEU A 195 -5.79 5.57 10.42
C LEU A 195 -6.64 6.70 11.01
N ASP A 196 -7.91 6.40 11.24
CA ASP A 196 -8.93 7.31 11.77
C ASP A 196 -9.89 6.50 12.65
N ASP A 197 -9.55 6.37 13.93
CA ASP A 197 -10.28 5.61 14.97
C ASP A 197 -11.05 4.36 14.49
N GLN A 198 -10.36 3.21 14.40
CA GLN A 198 -10.92 1.96 13.88
C GLN A 198 -11.41 2.04 12.43
N ARG A 199 -10.95 3.02 11.66
CA ARG A 199 -11.12 3.11 10.21
C ARG A 199 -9.75 3.22 9.55
N LEU A 200 -9.61 2.57 8.41
CA LEU A 200 -8.43 2.61 7.57
C LEU A 200 -8.78 3.26 6.23
N ASP A 201 -7.94 4.17 5.75
CA ASP A 201 -7.94 4.66 4.38
C ASP A 201 -6.83 3.95 3.59
N ALA A 202 -7.21 2.94 2.79
CA ALA A 202 -6.26 2.16 2.00
C ALA A 202 -5.58 2.97 0.91
N ARG A 203 -6.13 4.15 0.54
CA ARG A 203 -5.46 5.08 -0.38
C ARG A 203 -4.20 5.68 0.22
N ARG A 204 -4.06 5.62 1.55
CA ARG A 204 -2.89 6.11 2.28
C ARG A 204 -2.06 5.00 2.93
N CYS A 205 -2.62 3.81 3.13
CA CYS A 205 -1.94 2.73 3.82
C CYS A 205 -0.73 2.20 3.04
N LEU A 206 0.46 2.29 3.62
CA LEU A 206 1.70 1.77 3.01
C LEU A 206 1.63 0.27 2.71
N ALA A 207 1.05 -0.51 3.64
CA ALA A 207 0.88 -1.95 3.45
C ALA A 207 -0.04 -2.28 2.26
N ALA A 208 -1.06 -1.44 1.99
CA ALA A 208 -1.91 -1.59 0.82
C ALA A 208 -1.14 -1.27 -0.48
N TRP A 209 -0.42 -0.14 -0.51
CA TRP A 209 0.33 0.28 -1.71
C TRP A 209 1.39 -0.72 -2.15
N LEU A 210 2.12 -1.33 -1.21
CA LEU A 210 3.10 -2.37 -1.50
C LEU A 210 2.48 -3.63 -2.17
N GLN A 211 1.17 -3.83 -2.04
CA GLN A 211 0.41 -4.97 -2.58
C GLN A 211 -0.57 -4.59 -3.71
N LEU A 212 -0.64 -3.32 -4.14
CA LEU A 212 -1.51 -2.91 -5.25
C LEU A 212 -0.74 -2.91 -6.57
N PRO A 213 -1.31 -3.33 -7.72
CA PRO A 213 -0.61 -3.24 -9.00
C PRO A 213 -0.44 -1.77 -9.47
N GLY A 214 0.49 -1.53 -10.40
CA GLY A 214 0.69 -0.23 -11.08
C GLY A 214 1.93 0.55 -10.62
N SER A 215 1.93 1.87 -10.78
CA SER A 215 2.97 2.74 -10.22
C SER A 215 2.68 3.07 -8.75
N LEU A 216 3.72 3.28 -7.94
CA LEU A 216 3.57 3.87 -6.61
C LEU A 216 3.42 5.39 -6.77
N PRO A 217 2.39 6.05 -6.19
CA PRO A 217 2.26 7.50 -6.23
C PRO A 217 3.49 8.18 -5.67
N HIS A 218 3.92 9.29 -6.26
CA HIS A 218 5.13 9.98 -5.83
C HIS A 218 5.07 10.32 -4.35
N TRP A 219 3.94 10.81 -3.86
CA TRP A 219 3.78 11.17 -2.44
C TRP A 219 3.93 9.96 -1.49
N ILE A 220 3.58 8.74 -1.90
CA ILE A 220 3.78 7.53 -1.09
C ILE A 220 5.25 7.10 -1.02
N ARG A 221 6.02 7.30 -2.11
CA ARG A 221 7.38 6.76 -2.26
C ARG A 221 8.30 7.16 -1.09
N PRO A 222 8.39 8.44 -0.65
CA PRO A 222 9.22 8.81 0.50
C PRO A 222 8.79 8.13 1.82
N HIS A 223 7.48 7.95 2.03
CA HIS A 223 6.96 7.39 3.29
C HIS A 223 7.22 5.89 3.45
N LEU A 224 7.45 5.16 2.35
CA LEU A 224 7.82 3.74 2.42
C LEU A 224 9.11 3.51 3.22
N GLY A 225 10.03 4.47 3.23
CA GLY A 225 11.38 4.25 3.76
C GLY A 225 12.00 3.05 3.06
N ARG A 226 12.55 2.10 3.82
CA ARG A 226 13.15 0.86 3.30
C ARG A 226 12.15 -0.30 3.15
N ARG A 227 10.85 -0.08 3.35
CA ARG A 227 9.83 -1.16 3.34
C ARG A 227 9.57 -1.65 1.92
N ILE A 228 9.68 -2.96 1.73
CA ILE A 228 9.39 -3.62 0.45
C ILE A 228 8.12 -4.48 0.48
N TYR A 229 7.63 -4.83 1.67
CA TYR A 229 6.36 -5.53 1.86
C TYR A 229 5.78 -5.27 3.25
N GLY A 230 4.50 -4.87 3.33
CA GLY A 230 3.80 -4.54 4.58
C GLY A 230 4.32 -3.30 5.33
N CYS A 231 3.70 -2.98 6.46
CA CYS A 231 4.10 -1.90 7.37
C CYS A 231 3.60 -2.19 8.79
N ASP A 232 4.51 -2.20 9.76
CA ASP A 232 4.21 -2.55 11.16
C ASP A 232 4.13 -1.34 12.10
N ASP A 233 4.25 -0.11 11.60
CA ASP A 233 4.44 1.06 12.47
C ASP A 233 3.29 1.25 13.48
N CYS A 234 2.04 1.01 13.04
CA CYS A 234 0.88 1.08 13.92
C CYS A 234 0.77 -0.11 14.91
N LEU A 235 1.48 -1.22 14.64
CA LEU A 235 1.58 -2.39 15.51
C LEU A 235 2.70 -2.20 16.53
N THR A 236 3.87 -1.73 16.08
CA THR A 236 5.03 -1.44 16.92
C THR A 236 4.77 -0.28 17.89
N ALA A 237 3.94 0.70 17.51
CA ALA A 237 3.50 1.76 18.42
C ALA A 237 2.41 1.33 19.41
N CYS A 238 1.79 0.15 19.22
CA CYS A 238 0.69 -0.32 20.03
C CYS A 238 1.20 -0.84 21.40
N PRO A 239 0.74 -0.34 22.56
CA PRO A 239 1.26 -0.80 23.85
C PRO A 239 1.11 -2.32 24.10
N PRO A 240 -0.02 -2.98 23.74
CA PRO A 240 -0.09 -4.44 23.71
C PRO A 240 0.92 -5.11 22.78
N GLY A 241 1.26 -4.47 21.65
CA GLY A 241 2.26 -4.97 20.71
C GLY A 241 3.66 -4.90 21.27
N VAL A 242 4.07 -3.76 21.83
CA VAL A 242 5.40 -3.60 22.45
C VAL A 242 5.62 -4.64 23.55
N ARG A 243 4.62 -4.89 24.40
CA ARG A 243 4.73 -5.86 25.51
C ARG A 243 4.78 -7.31 25.08
N ALA A 244 4.33 -7.62 23.87
CA ALA A 244 4.29 -8.99 23.35
C ALA A 244 5.58 -9.38 22.62
N LEU A 245 6.45 -8.41 22.31
CA LEU A 245 7.73 -8.68 21.68
C LEU A 245 8.76 -9.04 22.76
N ASP A 246 9.19 -10.30 22.76
CA ASP A 246 10.30 -10.81 23.57
C ASP A 246 11.41 -11.30 22.62
N GLY A 247 12.68 -11.00 22.94
CA GLY A 247 13.85 -11.53 22.24
C GLY A 247 14.57 -10.57 21.29
N GLU A 248 15.85 -10.87 21.05
CA GLU A 248 16.65 -10.20 20.02
C GLU A 248 16.39 -10.86 18.66
N PRO A 249 16.22 -10.08 17.59
CA PRO A 249 15.89 -10.64 16.29
C PRO A 249 17.08 -11.38 15.65
N GLU A 250 16.89 -12.62 15.17
CA GLU A 250 17.91 -13.41 14.45
C GLU A 250 17.36 -13.84 13.08
N ALA A 251 17.77 -13.16 12.01
CA ALA A 251 17.72 -13.72 10.66
C ALA A 251 18.78 -13.06 9.76
N ASP A 252 19.04 -13.68 8.62
CA ASP A 252 19.97 -13.13 7.63
C ASP A 252 19.43 -11.81 7.08
N PRO A 253 20.23 -10.73 7.10
CA PRO A 253 19.83 -9.46 6.54
C PRO A 253 19.57 -9.61 5.04
N LEU A 254 18.44 -9.07 4.57
CA LEU A 254 18.22 -8.89 3.13
C LEU A 254 19.19 -7.82 2.60
N ASP A 255 19.66 -8.01 1.37
CA ASP A 255 20.51 -7.06 0.66
C ASP A 255 19.81 -6.51 -0.60
N PHE A 256 19.93 -5.20 -0.84
CA PHE A 256 19.33 -4.58 -2.01
C PHE A 256 20.01 -5.01 -3.30
N GLY A 257 21.33 -5.13 -3.31
CA GLY A 257 22.11 -5.54 -4.48
C GLY A 257 21.78 -6.95 -4.93
N GLU A 258 21.75 -7.90 -3.98
CA GLU A 258 21.37 -9.29 -4.24
C GLU A 258 19.96 -9.39 -4.81
N LEU A 259 18.97 -8.74 -4.18
CA LEU A 259 17.58 -8.83 -4.62
C LEU A 259 17.32 -8.10 -5.95
N LEU A 260 17.95 -6.94 -6.19
CA LEU A 260 17.79 -6.22 -7.45
C LEU A 260 18.51 -6.91 -8.62
N ALA A 261 19.52 -7.75 -8.35
CA ALA A 261 20.19 -8.56 -9.37
C ALA A 261 19.38 -9.77 -9.84
N LEU A 262 18.41 -10.25 -9.04
CA LEU A 262 17.47 -11.29 -9.45
C LEU A 262 16.58 -10.77 -10.59
N ASP A 263 16.15 -11.66 -11.49
CA ASP A 263 15.07 -11.37 -12.42
C ASP A 263 13.69 -11.42 -11.73
N ASP A 264 12.63 -11.05 -12.46
CA ASP A 264 11.29 -10.94 -11.89
C ASP A 264 10.71 -12.31 -11.45
N ASP A 265 11.04 -13.40 -12.14
CA ASP A 265 10.57 -14.74 -11.79
C ASP A 265 11.28 -15.26 -10.53
N ALA A 266 12.60 -15.06 -10.43
CA ALA A 266 13.37 -15.39 -9.24
C ALA A 266 12.94 -14.58 -8.00
N LEU A 267 12.50 -13.33 -8.18
CA LEU A 267 11.87 -12.55 -7.10
C LEU A 267 10.55 -13.17 -6.64
N VAL A 268 9.73 -13.65 -7.57
CA VAL A 268 8.47 -14.34 -7.24
C VAL A 268 8.75 -15.64 -6.50
N ASP A 269 9.74 -16.42 -6.93
CA ASP A 269 10.13 -17.67 -6.27
C ASP A 269 10.68 -17.40 -4.85
N ARG A 270 11.55 -16.39 -4.71
CA ARG A 270 12.13 -16.00 -3.42
C ARG A 270 11.06 -15.58 -2.40
N PHE A 271 10.01 -14.91 -2.86
CA PHE A 271 8.93 -14.38 -2.03
C PHE A 271 7.58 -15.07 -2.29
N GLY A 272 7.61 -16.36 -2.65
CA GLY A 272 6.43 -17.10 -3.09
C GLY A 272 5.29 -17.18 -2.06
N HIS A 273 5.59 -17.00 -0.78
CA HIS A 273 4.59 -16.94 0.31
C HIS A 273 3.87 -15.59 0.42
N TRP A 274 4.31 -14.56 -0.30
CA TRP A 274 3.63 -13.26 -0.32
C TRP A 274 2.42 -13.27 -1.25
N TYR A 275 1.45 -12.41 -0.95
CA TYR A 275 0.49 -11.99 -1.96
C TYR A 275 1.19 -11.05 -2.94
N ILE A 276 1.45 -11.57 -4.14
CA ILE A 276 2.04 -10.82 -5.25
C ILE A 276 0.94 -10.64 -6.31
N PRO A 277 0.53 -9.40 -6.65
CA PRO A 277 -0.55 -9.19 -7.60
C PRO A 277 -0.27 -9.87 -8.93
N ARG A 278 -1.14 -10.81 -9.33
CA ARG A 278 -0.99 -11.62 -10.55
C ARG A 278 0.31 -12.43 -10.64
N ARG A 279 1.00 -12.66 -9.50
CA ARG A 279 2.34 -13.28 -9.44
C ARG A 279 3.36 -12.59 -10.34
N ASP A 280 3.31 -11.26 -10.38
CA ASP A 280 4.16 -10.43 -11.23
C ASP A 280 5.30 -9.79 -10.42
N GLY A 281 6.53 -10.27 -10.63
CA GLY A 281 7.73 -9.85 -9.89
C GLY A 281 8.07 -8.36 -10.04
N ARG A 282 7.55 -7.69 -11.07
CA ARG A 282 7.74 -6.24 -11.27
C ARG A 282 7.19 -5.42 -10.11
N TYR A 283 6.18 -5.94 -9.38
CA TYR A 283 5.65 -5.26 -8.20
C TYR A 283 6.54 -5.40 -6.97
N ILE A 284 7.32 -6.47 -6.87
CA ILE A 284 8.38 -6.57 -5.86
C ILE A 284 9.53 -5.64 -6.26
N ARG A 285 9.95 -5.68 -7.53
CA ARG A 285 11.06 -4.84 -8.04
C ARG A 285 10.81 -3.35 -7.86
N ARG A 286 9.62 -2.84 -8.20
CA ARG A 286 9.33 -1.40 -8.02
C ARG A 286 9.42 -1.00 -6.53
N ASN A 287 9.01 -1.89 -5.62
CA ASN A 287 9.05 -1.64 -4.18
C ASN A 287 10.52 -1.61 -3.71
N LEU A 288 11.33 -2.58 -4.17
CA LEU A 288 12.78 -2.63 -3.96
C LEU A 288 13.48 -1.36 -4.44
N LEU A 289 13.19 -0.90 -5.66
CA LEU A 289 13.79 0.31 -6.24
C LEU A 289 13.48 1.55 -5.39
N VAL A 290 12.22 1.73 -4.97
CA VAL A 290 11.84 2.85 -4.10
C VAL A 290 12.51 2.75 -2.74
N ALA A 291 12.54 1.56 -2.14
CA ALA A 291 13.18 1.33 -0.86
C ALA A 291 14.70 1.56 -0.89
N ALA A 292 15.36 1.15 -1.98
CA ALA A 292 16.78 1.40 -2.22
C ALA A 292 17.06 2.90 -2.42
N GLY A 293 16.21 3.62 -3.17
CA GLY A 293 16.31 5.09 -3.28
C GLY A 293 16.17 5.81 -1.94
N ASN A 294 15.35 5.28 -1.02
CA ASN A 294 15.18 5.80 0.33
C ASN A 294 16.24 5.32 1.34
N SER A 295 17.11 4.39 0.98
CA SER A 295 18.03 3.74 1.92
C SER A 295 19.10 4.68 2.46
N GLY A 296 19.47 5.71 1.69
CA GLY A 296 20.65 6.54 1.96
C GLY A 296 21.97 5.82 1.74
N ASP A 297 21.96 4.61 1.18
CA ASP A 297 23.14 3.80 0.92
C ASP A 297 23.61 4.00 -0.53
N PRO A 298 24.69 4.77 -0.78
CA PRO A 298 25.15 5.04 -2.14
C PRO A 298 25.68 3.78 -2.85
N THR A 299 25.97 2.69 -2.13
CA THR A 299 26.49 1.46 -2.73
C THR A 299 25.46 0.75 -3.61
N VAL A 300 24.17 1.07 -3.46
CA VAL A 300 23.09 0.52 -4.30
C VAL A 300 22.92 1.29 -5.62
N ALA A 301 23.61 2.41 -5.83
CA ALA A 301 23.49 3.21 -7.05
C ALA A 301 23.75 2.43 -8.35
N PRO A 302 24.77 1.54 -8.46
CA PRO A 302 25.02 0.78 -9.68
C PRO A 302 23.87 -0.15 -10.07
N VAL A 303 23.19 -0.78 -9.10
CA VAL A 303 22.04 -1.66 -9.38
C VAL A 303 20.78 -0.86 -9.74
N LEU A 304 20.64 0.35 -9.20
CA LEU A 304 19.60 1.29 -9.63
C LEU A 304 19.84 1.80 -11.06
N GLU A 305 21.09 2.10 -11.41
CA GLU A 305 21.48 2.51 -12.76
C GLU A 305 21.20 1.40 -13.78
N ALA A 306 21.57 0.15 -13.47
CA ALA A 306 21.25 -1.00 -14.32
C ALA A 306 19.74 -1.11 -14.60
N ALA A 307 18.90 -0.82 -13.59
CA ALA A 307 17.45 -0.87 -13.71
C ALA A 307 16.86 0.20 -14.65
N LEU A 308 17.61 1.26 -15.02
CA LEU A 308 17.20 2.22 -16.07
C LEU A 308 17.09 1.57 -17.45
N THR A 309 17.64 0.37 -17.66
CA THR A 309 17.54 -0.35 -18.95
C THR A 309 16.61 -1.57 -18.88
N HIS A 310 15.92 -1.78 -17.75
CA HIS A 310 15.05 -2.92 -17.55
C HIS A 310 13.92 -2.98 -18.62
N PRO A 311 13.51 -4.18 -19.10
CA PRO A 311 12.45 -4.30 -20.12
C PRO A 311 11.12 -3.66 -19.72
N SER A 312 10.77 -3.73 -18.44
CA SER A 312 9.58 -3.10 -17.88
C SER A 312 9.74 -1.59 -17.72
N GLY A 313 8.88 -0.80 -18.37
CA GLY A 313 8.81 0.65 -18.14
C GLY A 313 8.54 1.01 -16.68
N LEU A 314 7.71 0.23 -15.98
CA LEU A 314 7.46 0.42 -14.55
C LEU A 314 8.74 0.41 -13.72
N ALA A 315 9.65 -0.53 -14.00
CA ALA A 315 10.94 -0.60 -13.29
C ALA A 315 11.82 0.60 -13.64
N ARG A 316 11.92 0.97 -14.92
CA ARG A 316 12.72 2.13 -15.35
C ARG A 316 12.24 3.44 -14.72
N SER A 317 10.93 3.67 -14.65
CA SER A 317 10.32 4.81 -13.97
C SER A 317 10.73 4.89 -12.49
N HIS A 318 10.65 3.76 -11.77
CA HIS A 318 10.97 3.75 -10.34
C HIS A 318 12.49 3.84 -10.10
N ALA A 319 13.31 3.33 -11.03
CA ALA A 319 14.76 3.48 -11.00
C ALA A 319 15.18 4.95 -11.19
N ALA A 320 14.53 5.67 -12.11
CA ALA A 320 14.78 7.10 -12.32
C ALA A 320 14.51 7.91 -11.04
N TRP A 321 13.35 7.71 -10.42
CA TRP A 321 13.01 8.34 -9.15
C TRP A 321 13.99 7.96 -8.03
N ALA A 322 14.35 6.67 -7.94
CA ALA A 322 15.24 6.17 -6.90
C ALA A 322 16.65 6.78 -7.00
N LEU A 323 17.19 6.94 -8.22
CA LEU A 323 18.48 7.59 -8.45
C LEU A 323 18.44 9.07 -8.10
N ALA A 324 17.41 9.81 -8.53
CA ALA A 324 17.25 11.22 -8.14
C ALA A 324 17.14 11.37 -6.62
N ARG A 325 16.43 10.46 -5.95
CA ARG A 325 16.28 10.46 -4.49
C ARG A 325 17.59 10.15 -3.77
N LEU A 326 18.37 9.20 -4.27
CA LEU A 326 19.59 8.70 -3.62
C LEU A 326 20.80 9.62 -3.86
N LEU A 327 21.01 10.04 -5.10
CA LEU A 327 22.21 10.76 -5.53
C LEU A 327 22.00 12.28 -5.65
N GLY A 328 20.76 12.75 -5.64
CA GLY A 328 20.45 14.17 -5.84
C GLY A 328 21.06 14.69 -7.13
N ALA A 329 21.77 15.82 -7.05
CA ALA A 329 22.44 16.48 -8.17
C ALA A 329 23.26 15.53 -9.06
N ASP A 330 23.92 14.53 -8.46
CA ASP A 330 24.82 13.61 -9.15
C ASP A 330 24.09 12.62 -10.08
N ALA A 331 22.77 12.47 -9.94
CA ALA A 331 21.97 11.64 -10.86
C ALA A 331 21.75 12.31 -12.24
N GLY A 332 21.95 13.62 -12.37
CA GLY A 332 21.50 14.38 -13.54
C GLY A 332 22.03 13.86 -14.89
N ALA A 333 23.32 13.51 -14.97
CA ALA A 333 23.92 13.00 -16.20
C ALA A 333 23.36 11.62 -16.59
N LEU A 334 23.16 10.72 -15.63
CA LEU A 334 22.60 9.38 -15.86
C LEU A 334 21.14 9.47 -16.34
N LEU A 335 20.34 10.29 -15.67
CA LEU A 335 18.93 10.49 -16.01
C LEU A 335 18.78 11.18 -17.38
N GLY A 336 19.61 12.18 -17.67
CA GLY A 336 19.65 12.85 -18.96
C GLY A 336 20.01 11.91 -20.11
N ALA A 337 21.04 11.08 -19.93
CA ALA A 337 21.42 10.06 -20.91
C ALA A 337 20.29 9.04 -21.14
N ARG A 338 19.59 8.61 -20.08
CA ARG A 338 18.45 7.70 -20.23
C ARG A 338 17.27 8.36 -20.95
N TRP A 339 16.98 9.62 -20.65
CA TRP A 339 15.91 10.39 -21.30
C TRP A 339 16.06 10.43 -22.82
N GLU A 340 17.28 10.65 -23.33
CA GLU A 340 17.57 10.68 -24.77
C GLU A 340 17.25 9.35 -25.49
N LEU A 341 17.28 8.23 -24.77
CA LEU A 341 17.09 6.89 -25.33
C LEU A 341 15.70 6.33 -25.06
N GLU A 342 14.99 6.86 -24.06
CA GLU A 342 13.69 6.35 -23.65
C GLU A 342 12.64 6.61 -24.73
N THR A 343 11.77 5.65 -25.01
CA THR A 343 10.68 5.80 -25.99
C THR A 343 9.30 5.63 -25.37
N VAL A 344 9.23 5.14 -24.13
CA VAL A 344 7.96 4.94 -23.41
C VAL A 344 7.59 6.25 -22.70
N ALA A 345 6.44 6.80 -23.07
CA ALA A 345 5.94 8.08 -22.58
C ALA A 345 5.92 8.16 -21.04
N GLU A 346 5.38 7.13 -20.38
CA GLU A 346 5.26 7.10 -18.92
C GLU A 346 6.62 7.06 -18.21
N VAL A 347 7.66 6.55 -18.86
CA VAL A 347 9.02 6.54 -18.32
C VAL A 347 9.69 7.90 -18.53
N ARG A 348 9.40 8.57 -19.65
CA ARG A 348 9.83 9.95 -19.86
C ARG A 348 9.25 10.85 -18.79
N ASP A 349 7.94 10.83 -18.57
CA ASP A 349 7.31 11.67 -17.52
C ASP A 349 8.02 11.53 -16.17
N GLU A 350 8.40 10.31 -15.79
CA GLU A 350 9.13 10.03 -14.56
C GLU A 350 10.60 10.51 -14.58
N LEU A 351 11.29 10.37 -15.72
CA LEU A 351 12.64 10.91 -15.91
C LEU A 351 12.65 12.44 -15.85
N ALA A 352 11.63 13.09 -16.41
CA ALA A 352 11.45 14.53 -16.35
C ALA A 352 11.24 15.00 -14.91
N LEU A 353 10.36 14.33 -14.16
CA LEU A 353 10.17 14.60 -12.73
C LEU A 353 11.45 14.38 -11.94
N ALA A 354 12.17 13.28 -12.20
CA ALA A 354 13.44 12.98 -11.55
C ALA A 354 14.49 14.07 -11.86
N LEU A 355 14.61 14.54 -13.11
CA LEU A 355 15.50 15.65 -13.47
C LEU A 355 15.10 16.97 -12.80
N LEU A 356 13.81 17.24 -12.64
CA LEU A 356 13.34 18.38 -11.85
C LEU A 356 13.73 18.25 -10.37
N MET A 357 13.63 17.06 -9.77
CA MET A 357 14.05 16.82 -8.39
C MET A 357 15.54 17.13 -8.19
N VAL A 358 16.36 16.75 -9.17
CA VAL A 358 17.81 16.99 -9.20
C VAL A 358 18.10 18.49 -9.34
N ARG A 359 17.37 19.19 -10.22
CA ARG A 359 17.59 20.62 -10.51
C ARG A 359 17.05 21.54 -9.40
N TRP A 360 15.90 21.21 -8.82
CA TRP A 360 15.21 22.00 -7.82
C TRP A 360 14.71 21.13 -6.65
N PRO A 361 15.62 20.74 -5.72
CA PRO A 361 15.28 19.87 -4.60
C PRO A 361 14.13 20.38 -3.73
N ASP A 362 14.02 21.70 -3.58
CA ASP A 362 12.98 22.31 -2.75
C ASP A 362 11.61 22.33 -3.45
N ALA A 363 11.56 22.45 -4.79
CA ALA A 363 10.32 22.42 -5.57
C ALA A 363 9.63 21.04 -5.54
N HIS A 364 10.40 19.98 -5.30
CA HIS A 364 9.90 18.62 -5.19
C HIS A 364 8.88 18.43 -4.04
N ALA A 365 9.03 19.17 -2.93
CA ALA A 365 8.07 19.12 -1.83
C ALA A 365 6.68 19.60 -2.28
N VAL A 366 6.63 20.58 -3.21
CA VAL A 366 5.39 21.09 -3.79
C VAL A 366 4.73 20.06 -4.69
N VAL A 367 5.52 19.37 -5.53
CA VAL A 367 5.03 18.28 -6.40
C VAL A 367 4.45 17.15 -5.57
N HIS A 368 5.13 16.75 -4.50
CA HIS A 368 4.62 15.74 -3.57
C HIS A 368 3.34 16.15 -2.86
N ALA A 369 3.28 17.37 -2.32
CA ALA A 369 2.09 17.87 -1.63
C ALA A 369 0.88 17.94 -2.58
N ALA A 370 1.12 18.30 -3.84
CA ALA A 370 0.07 18.30 -4.84
C ALA A 370 -0.33 16.88 -5.26
N ASP A 371 0.62 15.96 -5.40
CA ASP A 371 0.36 14.56 -5.76
C ASP A 371 -0.42 13.85 -4.65
N GLU A 372 -0.12 14.15 -3.39
CA GLU A 372 -0.92 13.70 -2.25
C GLU A 372 -2.35 14.21 -2.33
N TRP A 373 -2.52 15.50 -2.61
CA TRP A 373 -3.86 16.09 -2.70
C TRP A 373 -4.67 15.44 -3.82
N VAL A 374 -4.09 15.30 -5.02
CA VAL A 374 -4.73 14.64 -6.16
C VAL A 374 -5.00 13.16 -5.88
N GLY A 375 -4.07 12.47 -5.23
CA GLY A 375 -4.23 11.06 -4.86
C GLY A 375 -5.27 10.81 -3.78
N THR A 376 -5.73 11.84 -3.06
CA THR A 376 -6.63 11.69 -1.90
C THR A 376 -7.97 12.41 -2.02
N ASP A 377 -8.11 13.36 -2.96
CA ASP A 377 -9.35 14.06 -3.28
C ASP A 377 -9.90 13.62 -4.64
N GLU A 378 -11.02 12.91 -4.63
CA GLU A 378 -11.60 12.32 -5.85
C GLU A 378 -12.13 13.33 -6.87
N ARG A 379 -12.26 14.61 -6.48
CA ARG A 379 -12.66 15.70 -7.38
C ARG A 379 -11.52 16.16 -8.29
N LEU A 380 -10.29 15.82 -7.92
CA LEU A 380 -9.09 16.15 -8.68
C LEU A 380 -8.80 15.08 -9.72
N LEU A 381 -8.35 15.56 -10.88
CA LEU A 381 -8.14 14.74 -12.07
C LEU A 381 -6.66 14.48 -12.34
N GLY A 382 -5.77 15.37 -11.91
CA GLY A 382 -4.34 15.27 -12.21
C GLY A 382 -3.57 16.54 -11.86
N LEU A 383 -2.27 16.50 -12.17
CA LEU A 383 -1.36 17.64 -12.04
C LEU A 383 -0.68 17.92 -13.37
N ALA A 384 -0.19 19.14 -13.56
CA ALA A 384 0.71 19.49 -14.63
C ALA A 384 1.75 20.50 -14.13
N LEU A 385 3.02 20.27 -14.41
CA LEU A 385 4.09 21.25 -14.21
C LEU A 385 4.40 21.93 -15.54
N MET A 386 4.48 23.24 -15.55
CA MET A 386 4.80 24.03 -16.74
C MET A 386 5.89 25.05 -16.44
N GLY A 387 6.70 25.35 -17.44
CA GLY A 387 7.57 26.52 -17.42
C GLY A 387 6.77 27.81 -17.52
N SER A 388 7.09 28.79 -16.67
CA SER A 388 6.47 30.14 -16.64
C SER A 388 6.52 30.94 -17.96
N HIS A 389 7.37 30.54 -18.92
CA HIS A 389 7.35 31.12 -20.27
C HIS A 389 6.07 30.81 -21.07
N ALA A 390 5.28 29.81 -20.65
CA ALA A 390 4.10 29.36 -21.38
C ALA A 390 2.87 30.26 -21.20
N ILE A 391 2.72 31.00 -20.10
CA ILE A 391 1.42 31.62 -19.76
C ILE A 391 1.34 33.14 -19.99
N ALA A 392 2.43 33.93 -19.89
CA ALA A 392 2.25 35.39 -19.93
C ALA A 392 3.50 36.25 -20.20
N GLY A 393 4.37 35.89 -21.16
CA GLY A 393 5.45 36.80 -21.60
C GLY A 393 6.39 37.29 -20.49
N GLY A 394 6.57 36.49 -19.44
CA GLY A 394 7.42 36.81 -18.30
C GLY A 394 8.91 36.70 -18.64
N THR A 395 9.73 37.51 -17.97
CA THR A 395 11.18 37.55 -18.13
C THR A 395 11.87 36.89 -16.93
N ALA A 396 12.11 35.56 -16.98
CA ALA A 396 13.22 34.86 -16.30
C ALA A 396 13.10 33.32 -16.45
N ASP A 397 14.26 32.67 -16.60
CA ASP A 397 14.53 31.22 -16.62
C ASP A 397 14.15 30.44 -15.32
N SER A 398 13.36 31.01 -14.40
CA SER A 398 13.33 30.55 -13.00
C SER A 398 12.00 30.08 -12.43
N ASP A 399 10.84 30.36 -13.05
CA ASP A 399 9.53 30.07 -12.43
C ASP A 399 8.84 28.83 -13.05
N LEU A 400 8.30 27.96 -12.20
CA LEU A 400 7.46 26.79 -12.52
C LEU A 400 5.99 27.09 -12.21
N ASP A 401 5.06 26.79 -13.10
CA ASP A 401 3.63 26.79 -12.83
C ASP A 401 3.17 25.35 -12.53
N LEU A 402 2.62 25.10 -11.34
CA LEU A 402 1.99 23.83 -10.98
C LEU A 402 0.47 23.98 -11.06
N LEU A 403 -0.14 23.30 -12.02
CA LEU A 403 -1.57 23.29 -12.26
C LEU A 403 -2.22 22.04 -11.70
N VAL A 404 -3.29 22.22 -10.93
CA VAL A 404 -4.19 21.14 -10.52
C VAL A 404 -5.37 21.09 -11.46
N LEU A 405 -5.57 19.91 -12.07
CA LEU A 405 -6.69 19.65 -12.96
C LEU A 405 -7.87 19.16 -12.13
N THR A 406 -9.05 19.75 -12.33
CA THR A 406 -10.27 19.41 -11.59
C THR A 406 -11.48 19.49 -12.51
N SER A 407 -12.50 18.66 -12.23
CA SER A 407 -13.81 18.78 -12.87
C SER A 407 -14.66 19.91 -12.28
N ASP A 408 -14.27 20.47 -11.14
CA ASP A 408 -15.03 21.49 -10.40
C ASP A 408 -14.09 22.51 -9.71
N PRO A 409 -13.58 23.53 -10.44
CA PRO A 409 -12.59 24.47 -9.92
C PRO A 409 -13.12 25.40 -8.82
N GLY A 410 -14.45 25.56 -8.71
CA GLY A 410 -15.07 26.47 -7.75
C GLY A 410 -15.33 25.85 -6.38
N GLN A 411 -15.07 24.55 -6.21
CA GLN A 411 -15.32 23.79 -4.98
C GLN A 411 -14.05 23.17 -4.38
N VAL A 412 -12.90 23.44 -4.97
CA VAL A 412 -11.63 22.80 -4.66
C VAL A 412 -10.66 23.85 -4.11
N GLU A 413 -10.42 23.79 -2.80
CA GLU A 413 -9.47 24.67 -2.12
C GLU A 413 -8.15 23.92 -1.85
N PRO A 414 -6.98 24.54 -2.13
CA PRO A 414 -5.69 23.93 -1.83
C PRO A 414 -5.53 23.62 -0.34
N PRO A 415 -4.96 22.46 0.03
CA PRO A 415 -4.69 22.15 1.42
C PRO A 415 -3.59 23.08 1.95
N ALA A 416 -3.65 23.37 3.26
CA ALA A 416 -2.66 24.20 3.92
C ALA A 416 -1.21 23.68 3.75
N SER A 417 -1.04 22.36 3.68
CA SER A 417 0.25 21.70 3.43
C SER A 417 0.88 22.11 2.11
N LEU A 418 0.07 22.33 1.06
CA LEU A 418 0.56 22.79 -0.23
C LEU A 418 1.01 24.26 -0.17
N GLY A 419 0.27 25.10 0.56
CA GLY A 419 0.66 26.48 0.82
C GLY A 419 1.94 26.59 1.66
N GLU A 420 2.16 25.67 2.59
CA GLU A 420 3.42 25.54 3.33
C GLU A 420 4.59 25.14 2.45
N ALA A 421 4.42 24.10 1.63
CA ALA A 421 5.44 23.64 0.69
C ALA A 421 5.83 24.73 -0.33
N HIS A 422 4.88 25.55 -0.77
CA HIS A 422 5.08 26.59 -1.77
C HIS A 422 5.81 27.85 -1.25
N ARG A 423 5.89 28.08 0.08
CA ARG A 423 6.40 29.35 0.62
C ARG A 423 7.88 29.58 0.27
N GLY A 424 8.16 30.60 -0.54
CA GLY A 424 9.51 31.02 -0.91
C GLY A 424 10.10 30.28 -2.11
N LEU A 425 9.33 29.43 -2.78
CA LEU A 425 9.74 28.70 -3.98
C LEU A 425 9.24 29.38 -5.24
N PRO A 426 9.93 29.22 -6.38
CA PRO A 426 9.53 29.82 -7.64
C PRO A 426 8.43 28.99 -8.32
N VAL A 427 7.48 28.46 -7.54
CA VAL A 427 6.32 27.74 -8.07
C VAL A 427 5.12 28.69 -8.01
N ARG A 428 4.22 28.67 -9.00
CA ARG A 428 2.92 29.34 -8.94
C ARG A 428 1.81 28.31 -9.03
N PHE A 429 0.83 28.43 -8.16
CA PHE A 429 -0.29 27.50 -8.06
C PHE A 429 -1.55 28.02 -8.77
N GLY A 430 -2.21 27.17 -9.57
CA GLY A 430 -3.49 27.49 -10.21
C GLY A 430 -4.41 26.28 -10.39
N THR A 431 -5.71 26.53 -10.50
CA THR A 431 -6.72 25.52 -10.88
C THR A 431 -7.18 25.74 -12.32
N ALA A 432 -7.34 24.67 -13.08
CA ALA A 432 -7.85 24.74 -14.45
C ALA A 432 -8.97 23.71 -14.69
N LEU A 433 -10.01 24.14 -15.42
CA LEU A 433 -11.02 23.22 -15.97
C LEU A 433 -10.37 22.41 -17.09
N GLY A 434 -10.47 21.07 -17.02
CA GLY A 434 -9.82 20.17 -17.99
C GLY A 434 -10.14 20.44 -19.48
N HIS A 435 -11.21 21.19 -19.80
CA HIS A 435 -11.57 21.60 -21.16
C HIS A 435 -11.16 23.05 -21.53
N GLN A 436 -10.89 23.93 -20.56
CA GLN A 436 -10.52 25.34 -20.80
C GLN A 436 -9.05 25.52 -21.19
N LEU A 437 -8.23 24.48 -21.06
CA LEU A 437 -6.85 24.47 -21.56
C LEU A 437 -6.79 24.41 -23.10
N ARG A 438 -7.93 24.17 -23.78
CA ARG A 438 -8.08 24.40 -25.22
C ARG A 438 -8.31 25.89 -25.48
N GLY A 439 -7.22 26.64 -25.67
CA GLY A 439 -7.25 27.95 -26.33
C GLY A 439 -6.85 29.18 -25.52
N ALA A 440 -6.45 29.05 -24.24
CA ALA A 440 -6.02 30.18 -23.41
C ALA A 440 -4.49 30.27 -23.19
N ILE A 441 -3.71 29.32 -23.72
CA ILE A 441 -2.26 29.24 -23.55
C ILE A 441 -1.66 28.95 -24.94
N PRO A 442 -0.75 29.77 -25.49
CA PRO A 442 -0.12 29.50 -26.78
C PRO A 442 1.04 28.52 -26.60
N VAL A 443 0.79 27.34 -26.03
CA VAL A 443 1.73 26.20 -26.02
C VAL A 443 0.89 24.93 -26.00
N ASP A 444 1.23 23.98 -26.87
CA ASP A 444 0.60 22.67 -26.99
C ASP A 444 0.62 21.90 -25.66
N LEU A 445 -0.39 22.11 -24.83
CA LEU A 445 -0.66 21.30 -23.65
C LEU A 445 -1.33 20.00 -24.09
N VAL A 446 -0.54 18.97 -24.35
CA VAL A 446 -1.08 17.66 -24.74
C VAL A 446 -1.49 16.90 -23.48
N ILE A 447 -2.79 16.88 -23.21
CA ILE A 447 -3.41 15.98 -22.24
C ILE A 447 -3.76 14.69 -22.98
N GLY A 448 -2.90 13.66 -22.87
CA GLY A 448 -3.06 12.35 -23.48
C GLY A 448 -1.75 11.55 -23.47
N PRO A 449 -1.75 10.24 -23.79
CA PRO A 449 -0.51 9.47 -23.93
C PRO A 449 0.31 10.13 -25.04
N LEU A 450 1.40 10.77 -24.64
CA LEU A 450 2.21 11.67 -25.44
C LEU A 450 3.31 10.86 -26.14
N ASP A 451 3.14 10.58 -27.43
CA ASP A 451 4.28 10.26 -28.30
C ASP A 451 5.13 11.54 -28.45
N TRP A 452 5.97 11.83 -27.45
CA TRP A 452 6.89 12.96 -27.48
C TRP A 452 8.05 12.65 -28.45
N PRO A 453 8.49 13.55 -29.35
CA PRO A 453 9.70 13.33 -30.14
C PRO A 453 10.98 13.68 -29.35
N VAL A 454 12.08 12.94 -29.57
CA VAL A 454 13.40 13.16 -28.93
C VAL A 454 14.16 14.34 -29.54
N ASP A 455 13.45 15.37 -30.00
CA ASP A 455 14.04 16.49 -30.75
C ASP A 455 14.44 17.66 -29.84
N GLU A 456 15.00 18.71 -30.45
CA GLU A 456 15.40 19.96 -29.80
C GLU A 456 14.24 20.61 -29.02
N GLY A 457 12.99 20.41 -29.45
CA GLY A 457 11.80 20.94 -28.78
C GLY A 457 11.53 20.27 -27.43
N GLY A 458 11.80 18.97 -27.32
CA GLY A 458 11.73 18.24 -26.06
C GLY A 458 12.74 18.69 -25.01
N ARG A 459 13.98 18.96 -25.45
CA ARG A 459 15.02 19.51 -24.58
C ARG A 459 14.68 20.93 -24.14
N ALA A 460 14.23 21.78 -25.07
CA ALA A 460 13.82 23.14 -24.75
C ALA A 460 12.64 23.20 -23.76
N ALA A 461 11.69 22.26 -23.84
CA ALA A 461 10.57 22.17 -22.90
C ALA A 461 11.02 21.78 -21.48
N LEU A 462 12.01 20.90 -21.34
CA LEU A 462 12.63 20.54 -20.04
C LEU A 462 13.52 21.65 -19.49
N ASP A 463 14.32 22.30 -20.35
CA ASP A 463 15.09 23.48 -19.98
C ASP A 463 14.16 24.58 -19.45
N ALA A 464 12.96 24.69 -20.04
CA ALA A 464 11.88 25.54 -19.58
C ALA A 464 11.07 24.99 -18.38
N GLY A 465 11.23 23.73 -17.94
CA GLY A 465 10.55 23.16 -16.76
C GLY A 465 9.14 22.59 -17.01
N ILE A 466 8.78 22.25 -18.25
CA ILE A 466 7.47 21.66 -18.59
C ILE A 466 7.51 20.14 -18.40
N VAL A 467 6.71 19.61 -17.47
CA VAL A 467 6.62 18.18 -17.17
C VAL A 467 5.15 17.75 -16.97
N PRO A 468 4.60 16.88 -17.82
CA PRO A 468 3.27 16.32 -17.58
C PRO A 468 3.34 15.38 -16.37
N ILE A 469 2.42 15.53 -15.41
CA ILE A 469 2.28 14.57 -14.32
C ILE A 469 1.19 13.59 -14.72
N HIS A 470 1.63 12.36 -15.00
CA HIS A 470 0.78 11.23 -15.33
C HIS A 470 -0.29 11.00 -14.26
N ASP A 471 -1.54 10.82 -14.69
CA ASP A 471 -2.64 10.32 -13.87
C ASP A 471 -2.53 8.79 -13.67
N PRO A 472 -2.21 8.29 -12.46
CA PRO A 472 -1.97 6.87 -12.19
C PRO A 472 -3.17 5.95 -12.47
N GLU A 473 -4.36 6.52 -12.64
CA GLU A 473 -5.62 5.80 -12.80
C GLU A 473 -6.20 5.85 -14.22
N GLY A 474 -5.62 6.64 -15.13
CA GLY A 474 -6.17 6.85 -16.48
C GLY A 474 -7.57 7.49 -16.49
N ARG A 475 -7.99 8.14 -15.40
CA ARG A 475 -9.16 9.02 -15.30
C ARG A 475 -9.13 10.16 -16.32
N LEU A 476 -7.98 10.77 -16.61
CA LEU A 476 -7.78 11.80 -17.64
C LEU A 476 -7.78 11.21 -19.07
N ALA A 477 -7.37 9.95 -19.25
CA ALA A 477 -7.34 9.28 -20.56
C ALA A 477 -8.75 9.00 -21.13
N ARG A 478 -9.83 9.27 -20.37
CA ARG A 478 -11.23 9.14 -20.83
C ARG A 478 -11.87 10.43 -21.34
N LEU A 479 -11.10 11.48 -21.63
CA LEU A 479 -11.56 12.55 -22.52
C LEU A 479 -11.25 12.19 -23.99
N ARG A 480 -11.71 11.02 -24.43
CA ARG A 480 -11.65 10.63 -25.85
C ARG A 480 -12.66 11.45 -26.65
N SER A 481 -12.12 12.32 -27.49
CA SER A 481 -12.67 12.82 -28.77
C SER A 481 -14.20 12.73 -28.91
N GLY A 482 -14.88 13.81 -28.56
CA GLY A 482 -16.32 13.97 -28.75
C GLY A 482 -16.66 15.36 -29.25
N ARG A 483 -16.25 15.64 -30.50
CA ARG A 483 -16.43 16.88 -31.28
C ARG A 483 -15.58 18.08 -30.89
#